data_AF-A0A6N8G1V4-F1
#
_entry.id   AF-A0A6N8G1V4-F1
#
_cell.length_a   1.000
_cell.length_b   1.000
_cell.length_c   1.000
_cell.angle_alpha   90.00
_cell.angle_beta   90.00
_cell.angle_gamma   90.00
#
_symmetry.space_group_name_H-M   'P 1'
#
loop_
_entity.id
_entity.type
_entity.pdbx_description
1 polymer ?
#
loop_
_entity_poly.entity_id
_entity_poly.type
_entity_poly.pdbx_seq_one_letter_code
_entity_poly.pdbx_strand_id
1 'polypeptide(L)'
;MNHSTIHREVPRRLALLILSEERGRSPEYPLDPSLISKWCADLGSELGLRYFTEDQFQQLRVVNQHYASGGTRREFLQKLRKIQNGND
;
A
#
# COMPACT_ATOMS: atom_id res chain seq x y z
N MET A 1 -33.44 8.34 -2.86
CA MET A 1 -32.66 7.12 -3.18
C MET A 1 -31.30 7.29 -2.53
N ASN A 2 -31.01 6.51 -1.50
CA ASN A 2 -29.78 6.62 -0.72
C ASN A 2 -28.62 6.05 -1.54
N HIS A 3 -27.68 6.88 -1.97
CA HIS A 3 -26.40 6.43 -2.49
C HIS A 3 -25.57 5.86 -1.32
N SER A 4 -25.78 4.59 -1.00
CA SER A 4 -24.85 3.85 -0.15
C SER A 4 -23.56 3.63 -0.97
N THR A 5 -22.65 4.59 -0.93
CA THR A 5 -21.25 4.36 -1.30
C THR A 5 -20.70 3.37 -0.28
N ILE A 6 -20.82 2.08 -0.58
CA ILE A 6 -20.10 1.03 0.13
C ILE A 6 -18.63 1.34 -0.13
N HIS A 7 -17.99 2.07 0.79
CA HIS A 7 -16.55 2.18 0.81
C HIS A 7 -16.02 0.74 0.89
N ARG A 8 -15.46 0.23 -0.21
CA ARG A 8 -14.89 -1.11 -0.27
C ARG A 8 -13.60 -1.09 0.54
N GLU A 9 -13.74 -1.28 1.83
CA GLU A 9 -12.61 -1.45 2.73
C GLU A 9 -11.93 -2.79 2.44
N VAL A 10 -10.61 -2.75 2.31
CA VAL A 10 -9.77 -3.94 2.09
C VAL A 10 -9.18 -4.37 3.43
N PRO A 11 -9.54 -5.55 3.97
CA PRO A 11 -8.94 -6.05 5.19
C PRO A 11 -7.43 -6.21 5.03
N ARG A 12 -6.66 -5.89 6.07
CA ARG A 12 -5.19 -5.94 6.03
C ARG A 12 -4.63 -7.29 5.57
N ARG A 13 -5.25 -8.39 6.02
CA ARG A 13 -4.86 -9.75 5.62
C ARG A 13 -5.10 -9.98 4.13
N LEU A 14 -6.23 -9.51 3.61
CA LEU A 14 -6.53 -9.60 2.18
C LEU A 14 -5.59 -8.73 1.35
N ALA A 15 -5.30 -7.51 1.81
CA ALA A 15 -4.31 -6.64 1.17
C ALA A 15 -2.95 -7.34 1.06
N LEU A 16 -2.48 -8.01 2.12
CA LEU A 16 -1.22 -8.77 2.07
C LEU A 16 -1.24 -9.88 1.01
N LEU A 17 -2.33 -10.63 0.92
CA LEU A 17 -2.46 -11.71 -0.06
C LEU A 17 -2.45 -11.18 -1.48
N ILE A 18 -3.24 -10.14 -1.77
CA ILE A 18 -3.29 -9.51 -3.09
C ILE A 18 -1.91 -8.96 -3.48
N LEU A 19 -1.25 -8.21 -2.59
CA LEU A 19 0.08 -7.64 -2.87
C LEU A 19 1.16 -8.73 -3.05
N SER A 20 0.98 -9.89 -2.42
CA SER A 20 1.86 -11.05 -2.60
C SER A 20 1.65 -11.71 -3.96
N GLU A 21 0.40 -11.92 -4.34
CA GLU A 21 0.00 -12.47 -5.64
C GLU A 21 0.50 -11.59 -6.79
N GLU A 22 0.39 -10.26 -6.66
CA GLU A 22 0.94 -9.30 -7.64
C GLU A 22 2.46 -9.41 -7.83
N ARG A 23 3.17 -9.98 -6.86
CA ARG A 23 4.62 -10.29 -6.96
C ARG A 23 4.90 -11.73 -7.42
N GLY A 24 3.88 -12.46 -7.85
CA GLY A 24 4.00 -13.87 -8.23
C GLY A 24 4.26 -14.81 -7.06
N ARG A 25 3.96 -14.41 -5.81
CA ARG A 25 4.10 -15.29 -4.65
C ARG A 25 2.86 -16.15 -4.44
N SER A 26 3.08 -17.38 -4.00
CA SER A 26 2.01 -18.29 -3.57
C SER A 26 1.32 -17.76 -2.30
N PRO A 27 -0.01 -17.95 -2.14
CA PRO A 27 -0.72 -17.61 -0.91
C PRO A 27 -0.23 -18.38 0.32
N GLU A 28 0.45 -19.52 0.14
CA GLU A 28 1.09 -20.28 1.22
C GLU A 28 2.36 -19.61 1.75
N TYR A 29 2.99 -18.77 0.92
CA TYR A 29 4.24 -18.06 1.23
C TYR A 29 4.10 -16.56 0.91
N PRO A 30 3.19 -15.85 1.60
CA PRO A 30 2.95 -14.45 1.33
C PRO A 30 4.17 -13.58 1.66
N LEU A 31 4.07 -12.30 1.34
CA LEU A 31 5.01 -11.29 1.82
C LEU A 31 5.00 -11.22 3.35
N ASP A 32 6.11 -10.77 3.91
CA ASP A 32 6.22 -10.54 5.34
C ASP A 32 5.20 -9.48 5.79
N PRO A 33 4.32 -9.76 6.77
CA PRO A 33 3.31 -8.81 7.25
C PRO A 33 3.87 -7.48 7.76
N SER A 34 5.13 -7.45 8.21
CA SER A 34 5.82 -6.24 8.65
C SER A 34 6.06 -5.24 7.50
N LEU A 35 6.09 -5.70 6.25
CA LEU A 35 6.24 -4.83 5.07
C LEU A 35 5.08 -3.85 4.94
N ILE A 36 3.85 -4.30 5.15
CA ILE A 36 2.69 -3.40 5.10
C ILE A 36 2.83 -2.30 6.17
N SER A 37 3.28 -2.63 7.39
CA SER A 37 3.50 -1.61 8.43
C SER A 37 4.57 -0.59 8.02
N LYS A 38 5.67 -1.04 7.41
CA LYS A 38 6.72 -0.16 6.89
C LYS A 38 6.19 0.74 5.77
N TRP A 39 5.39 0.19 4.85
CA TRP A 39 4.81 0.95 3.75
C TRP A 39 3.78 1.97 4.21
N CYS A 40 2.93 1.62 5.18
CA CYS A 40 2.04 2.59 5.85
C CYS A 40 2.85 3.74 6.46
N ALA A 41 3.95 3.43 7.16
CA ALA A 41 4.83 4.46 7.74
C ALA A 41 5.46 5.35 6.67
N ASP A 42 5.94 4.77 5.56
CA ASP A 42 6.53 5.51 4.44
C ASP A 42 5.51 6.44 3.75
N LEU A 43 4.24 6.05 3.72
CA LEU A 43 3.11 6.84 3.20
C LEU A 43 2.57 7.87 4.22
N GLY A 44 3.06 7.87 5.47
CA GLY A 44 2.52 8.71 6.54
C GLY A 44 1.13 8.28 7.04
N SER A 45 0.71 7.05 6.75
CA SER A 45 -0.54 6.48 7.24
C SER A 45 -0.42 5.96 8.68
N GLU A 46 -1.55 5.81 9.36
CA GLU A 46 -1.59 5.26 10.72
C GLU A 46 -1.04 3.81 10.74
N LEU A 47 -0.31 3.49 11.82
CA LEU A 47 0.21 2.14 12.05
C LEU A 47 -0.90 1.25 12.61
N GLY A 48 -0.92 -0.02 12.19
CA GLY A 48 -1.86 -1.00 12.76
C GLY A 48 -3.29 -0.94 12.19
N LEU A 49 -3.51 -0.24 11.08
CA LEU A 49 -4.79 -0.26 10.36
C LEU A 49 -5.25 -1.70 10.08
N ARG A 50 -6.47 -2.02 10.51
CA ARG A 50 -7.13 -3.32 10.26
C ARG A 50 -7.73 -3.40 8.87
N TYR A 51 -8.10 -2.25 8.32
CA TYR A 51 -8.72 -2.08 7.02
C TYR A 51 -8.08 -0.90 6.31
N PHE A 52 -8.04 -0.96 4.99
CA PHE A 52 -7.60 0.13 4.13
C PHE A 52 -8.78 0.61 3.29
N THR A 53 -8.91 1.92 3.13
CA THR A 53 -9.76 2.46 2.06
C THR A 53 -9.20 2.04 0.70
N GLU A 54 -10.02 2.11 -0.35
CA GLU A 54 -9.56 1.83 -1.71
C GLU A 54 -8.34 2.69 -2.09
N ASP A 55 -8.37 3.98 -1.78
CA ASP A 55 -7.25 4.89 -2.04
C ASP A 55 -5.98 4.50 -1.28
N GLN A 56 -6.09 4.19 0.01
CA GLN A 56 -4.96 3.69 0.81
C GLN A 56 -4.39 2.40 0.24
N PHE A 57 -5.27 1.51 -0.24
CA PHE A 57 -4.84 0.26 -0.86
C PHE A 57 -4.16 0.49 -2.21
N GLN A 58 -4.65 1.40 -3.06
CA GLN A 58 -3.96 1.76 -4.30
C GLN A 58 -2.58 2.36 -4.03
N GLN A 59 -2.43 3.21 -2.99
CA GLN A 59 -1.12 3.71 -2.57
C GLN A 59 -0.18 2.57 -2.16
N LEU A 60 -0.67 1.58 -1.40
CA LEU A 60 0.12 0.40 -1.05
C LEU A 60 0.55 -0.40 -2.28
N ARG A 61 -0.28 -0.51 -3.32
CA ARG A 61 0.09 -1.15 -4.59
C ARG A 61 1.22 -0.41 -5.31
N VAL A 62 1.18 0.92 -5.33
CA VAL A 62 2.27 1.74 -5.90
C VAL A 62 3.58 1.50 -5.14
N VAL A 63 3.54 1.46 -3.80
CA VAL A 63 4.71 1.15 -2.97
C VAL A 63 5.22 -0.28 -3.26
N ASN A 64 4.29 -1.24 -3.32
CA ASN A 64 4.58 -2.63 -3.61
C ASN A 64 5.33 -2.79 -4.94
N GLN A 65 4.85 -2.12 -5.99
CA GLN A 65 5.47 -2.13 -7.32
C GLN A 65 6.84 -1.44 -7.32
N HIS A 66 7.00 -0.29 -6.67
CA HIS A 66 8.29 0.41 -6.59
C HIS A 66 9.37 -0.46 -5.96
N TYR A 67 9.05 -1.18 -4.88
CA TYR A 67 10.02 -2.08 -4.27
C TYR A 67 10.19 -3.39 -5.05
N ALA A 68 9.17 -3.87 -5.77
CA ALA A 68 9.27 -5.05 -6.62
C ALA A 68 10.21 -4.82 -7.81
N SER A 69 10.30 -3.58 -8.33
CA SER A 69 11.21 -3.20 -9.41
C SER A 69 12.64 -2.91 -8.95
N GLY A 70 12.96 -3.15 -7.67
CA GLY A 70 14.28 -2.89 -7.08
C GLY A 70 14.50 -1.46 -6.60
N GLY A 71 13.47 -0.62 -6.60
CA GLY A 71 13.54 0.74 -6.09
C GLY A 71 13.85 0.79 -4.59
N THR A 72 14.66 1.76 -4.18
CA THR A 72 15.06 1.96 -2.78
C THR A 72 14.05 2.82 -2.02
N ARG A 73 14.06 2.72 -0.70
CA ARG A 73 13.24 3.57 0.18
C ARG A 73 13.55 5.06 0.00
N ARG A 74 14.82 5.41 -0.17
CA ARG A 74 15.25 6.80 -0.38
C ARG A 74 14.63 7.38 -1.65
N GLU A 75 14.65 6.65 -2.76
CA GLU A 75 14.04 7.07 -4.02
C GLU A 75 12.53 7.22 -3.88
N PHE A 76 11.87 6.29 -3.19
CA PHE A 76 10.43 6.38 -2.93
C PHE A 76 10.06 7.65 -2.17
N LEU A 77 10.73 7.92 -1.04
CA LEU A 77 10.47 9.12 -0.23
C LEU A 77 10.78 10.42 -0.97
N GLN A 78 11.82 10.42 -1.82
CA GLN A 78 12.11 11.56 -2.69
C GLN A 78 11.00 11.81 -3.71
N LYS A 79 10.45 10.75 -4.33
CA LYS A 79 9.29 10.88 -5.23
C LYS A 79 8.07 11.44 -4.51
N LEU A 80 7.75 10.93 -3.32
CA LEU A 80 6.64 11.45 -2.51
C LEU A 80 6.78 12.94 -2.19
N ARG A 81 7.97 13.37 -1.74
CA ARG A 81 8.24 14.79 -1.45
C ARG A 81 8.11 15.66 -2.69
N LYS A 82 8.55 15.20 -3.86
CA LYS A 82 8.40 15.94 -5.12
C LYS A 82 6.94 16.11 -5.51
N ILE A 83 6.10 15.09 -5.29
CA ILE A 83 4.65 15.18 -5.56
C ILE A 83 4.00 16.18 -4.59
N GLN A 84 4.40 16.16 -3.32
CA GLN A 84 3.88 17.08 -2.30
C GLN A 84 4.31 18.54 -2.51
N ASN A 85 5.55 18.76 -2.96
CA ASN A 85 6.12 20.10 -3.20
C ASN A 85 5.87 20.63 -4.63
N GLY A 86 5.43 19.78 -5.57
CA GLY A 86 5.17 20.14 -6.97
C GLY A 86 3.72 20.51 -7.25
N ASN A 87 2.92 20.72 -6.20
CA ASN A 87 1.51 21.13 -6.27
C ASN A 87 1.33 22.64 -6.05
N ASP A 88 2.35 23.45 -6.37
CA ASP A 88 2.27 24.91 -6.51
C ASP A 88 1.97 25.31 -7.95
#